data_AF-A0A6N8ZA96-F1
#
_entry.id   AF-A0A6N8ZA96-F1
#
_cell.length_a   1.000
_cell.length_b   1.000
_cell.length_c   1.000
_cell.angle_alpha   90.00
_cell.angle_beta   90.00
_cell.angle_gamma   90.00
#
_symmetry.space_group_name_H-M   'P 1'
#
loop_
_entity.id
_entity.type
_entity.pdbx_description
1 polymer ?
#
loop_
_entity_poly.entity_id
_entity_poly.type
_entity_poly.pdbx_seq_one_letter_code
_entity_poly.pdbx_strand_id
1 'polypeptide(L)'
;MERTGDEIAAIGKKFYEGIREEMEANHWGELVVIDIHSGDYEVGEYEGPRSDMEITKRLRRRRPNANTWAELVGEGQYSFARLSTQQTMEYLASKKKGANG
;
A
#
# COMPACT_ATOMS: atom_id res chain seq x y z
N MET A 1 18.80 -2.91 1.01
CA MET A 1 18.03 -3.94 1.75
C MET A 1 16.59 -3.83 1.30
N GLU A 2 16.08 -4.87 0.65
CA GLU A 2 14.64 -4.99 0.39
C GLU A 2 13.91 -5.21 1.73
N ARG A 3 12.80 -4.50 1.96
CA ARG A 3 11.98 -4.71 3.15
C ARG A 3 11.04 -5.91 2.93
N THR A 4 10.86 -6.71 3.96
CA THR A 4 9.90 -7.82 3.94
C THR A 4 8.47 -7.29 3.94
N GLY A 5 7.50 -8.12 3.55
CA GLY A 5 6.08 -7.74 3.60
C GLY A 5 5.63 -7.30 4.99
N ASP A 6 6.15 -7.95 6.04
CA ASP A 6 5.82 -7.63 7.43
C ASP A 6 6.39 -6.28 7.87
N GLU A 7 7.61 -5.94 7.43
CA GLU A 7 8.20 -4.62 7.68
C GLU A 7 7.41 -3.52 6.96
N ILE A 8 6.97 -3.76 5.73
CA ILE A 8 6.12 -2.84 4.98
C ILE A 8 4.79 -2.61 5.72
N ALA A 9 4.15 -3.69 6.20
CA ALA A 9 2.90 -3.60 6.94
C ALA A 9 3.06 -2.87 8.27
N ALA A 10 4.12 -3.14 9.03
CA ALA A 10 4.38 -2.47 10.30
C ALA A 10 4.62 -0.95 10.12
N ILE A 11 5.36 -0.57 9.07
CA ILE A 11 5.61 0.84 8.76
C ILE A 11 4.33 1.53 8.27
N GLY A 12 3.60 0.90 7.33
CA GLY A 12 2.33 1.42 6.82
C GLY A 12 1.32 1.66 7.94
N LYS A 13 1.16 0.67 8.83
CA LYS A 13 0.31 0.80 10.01
C LYS A 13 0.74 1.95 10.91
N LYS A 14 2.03 2.11 11.16
CA LYS A 14 2.54 3.24 11.98
C LYS A 14 2.18 4.60 11.37
N PHE A 15 2.24 4.75 10.06
CA PHE A 15 1.80 5.99 9.39
C PHE A 15 0.29 6.17 9.52
N TYR A 16 -0.49 5.11 9.29
CA TYR A 16 -1.94 5.18 9.42
C TYR A 16 -2.39 5.60 10.81
N GLU A 17 -1.84 4.99 11.89
CA GLU A 17 -2.18 5.38 13.26
C GLU A 17 -1.90 6.88 13.54
N GLY A 18 -0.95 7.50 12.83
CA GLY A 18 -0.66 8.93 12.93
C GLY A 18 -1.67 9.84 12.25
N ILE A 19 -2.43 9.33 11.26
CA ILE A 19 -3.49 10.06 10.54
C ILE A 19 -4.89 9.51 10.84
N ARG A 20 -4.99 8.49 11.69
CA ARG A 20 -6.19 7.68 11.89
C ARG A 20 -7.40 8.49 12.31
N GLU A 21 -7.25 9.40 13.27
CA GLU A 21 -8.36 10.21 13.76
C GLU A 21 -8.95 11.09 12.64
N GLU A 22 -8.10 11.67 11.78
CA GLU A 22 -8.52 12.46 10.62
C GLU A 22 -9.21 11.58 9.57
N MET A 23 -8.65 10.40 9.30
CA MET A 23 -9.19 9.46 8.33
C MET A 23 -10.56 8.93 8.78
N GLU A 24 -10.68 8.42 10.00
CA GLU A 24 -11.94 7.87 10.52
C GLU A 24 -13.04 8.94 10.63
N ALA A 25 -12.68 10.21 10.84
CA ALA A 25 -13.64 11.30 10.90
C ALA A 25 -14.20 11.72 9.53
N ASN A 26 -13.39 11.68 8.47
CA ASN A 26 -13.75 12.28 7.17
C ASN A 26 -13.86 11.30 6.00
N HIS A 27 -13.24 10.12 6.13
CA HIS A 27 -12.99 9.18 5.04
C HIS A 27 -13.46 7.76 5.38
N TRP A 28 -14.45 7.63 6.27
CA TRP A 28 -14.97 6.34 6.70
C TRP A 28 -15.44 5.49 5.51
N GLY A 29 -14.96 4.25 5.42
CA GLY A 29 -15.29 3.33 4.33
C GLY A 29 -14.51 3.55 3.03
N GLU A 30 -13.65 4.58 2.97
CA GLU A 30 -12.73 4.78 1.86
C GLU A 30 -11.43 3.97 2.06
N LEU A 31 -10.69 3.77 0.97
CA LEU A 31 -9.37 3.16 1.00
C LEU A 31 -8.30 4.26 1.09
N VAL A 32 -7.43 4.16 2.10
CA VAL A 32 -6.20 4.95 2.17
C VAL A 32 -5.03 4.12 1.63
N VAL A 33 -4.22 4.71 0.75
CA VAL A 33 -2.98 4.11 0.22
C VAL A 33 -1.81 5.01 0.61
N ILE A 34 -0.85 4.45 1.33
CA ILE A 34 0.28 5.16 1.94
C ILE A 34 1.59 4.70 1.32
N ASP A 35 2.47 5.63 0.94
CA ASP A 35 3.86 5.35 0.63
C ASP A 35 4.68 5.22 1.93
N ILE A 36 5.16 4.01 2.22
CA ILE A 36 5.85 3.71 3.47
C ILE A 36 7.21 4.41 3.64
N HIS A 37 7.74 5.07 2.60
CA HIS A 37 9.00 5.79 2.71
C HIS A 37 8.80 7.25 3.12
N SER A 38 7.72 7.87 2.66
CA SER A 38 7.46 9.29 2.86
C SER A 38 6.32 9.58 3.84
N GLY A 39 5.40 8.63 4.01
CA GLY A 39 4.13 8.85 4.70
C GLY A 39 3.09 9.57 3.84
N ASP A 40 3.43 9.96 2.61
CA ASP A 40 2.45 10.52 1.67
C ASP A 40 1.36 9.50 1.39
N TYR A 41 0.11 9.97 1.33
CA TYR A 41 -1.03 9.11 1.10
C TYR A 41 -1.98 9.67 0.05
N GLU A 42 -2.81 8.79 -0.50
CA GLU A 42 -4.01 9.09 -1.28
C GLU A 42 -5.20 8.37 -0.66
N VAL A 43 -6.38 8.96 -0.78
CA VAL A 43 -7.64 8.37 -0.34
C VAL A 43 -8.59 8.26 -1.54
N GLY A 44 -9.50 7.30 -1.49
CA GLY A 44 -10.71 7.34 -2.31
C GLY A 44 -11.61 6.16 -2.09
N GLU A 45 -12.81 6.26 -2.66
CA GLU A 45 -13.84 5.24 -2.61
C GLU A 45 -13.33 3.84 -3.01
N TYR A 46 -13.70 2.82 -2.23
CA TYR A 46 -13.35 1.44 -2.48
C TYR A 46 -14.51 0.65 -3.08
N GLU A 47 -14.46 0.44 -4.39
CA GLU A 47 -15.40 -0.41 -5.13
C GLU A 47 -14.76 -1.75 -5.54
N GLY A 48 -13.57 -2.05 -5.01
CA GLY A 48 -12.80 -3.27 -5.29
C GLY A 48 -11.45 -3.01 -5.96
N PRO A 49 -10.82 -4.03 -6.58
CA PRO A 49 -9.43 -3.98 -7.02
C PRO A 49 -9.11 -2.87 -8.04
N ARG A 50 -10.10 -2.42 -8.83
CA ARG A 50 -9.90 -1.35 -9.81
C ARG A 50 -9.70 0.01 -9.15
N SER A 51 -10.51 0.37 -8.16
CA SER A 51 -10.38 1.68 -7.51
C SER A 51 -9.10 1.76 -6.69
N ASP A 52 -8.71 0.67 -6.02
CA ASP A 52 -7.39 0.53 -5.37
C ASP A 52 -6.23 0.80 -6.35
N MET A 53 -6.24 0.18 -7.53
CA MET A 53 -5.22 0.46 -8.56
C MET A 53 -5.22 1.92 -9.01
N GLU A 54 -6.39 2.57 -9.10
CA GLU A 54 -6.49 3.97 -9.46
C GLU A 54 -5.94 4.88 -8.37
N ILE A 55 -6.30 4.66 -7.10
CA ILE A 55 -5.78 5.38 -5.93
C ILE A 55 -4.25 5.24 -5.88
N THR A 56 -3.74 4.02 -6.03
CA THR A 56 -2.30 3.73 -6.10
C THR A 56 -1.62 4.48 -7.26
N LYS A 57 -2.26 4.55 -8.44
CA LYS A 57 -1.73 5.33 -9.58
C LYS A 57 -1.68 6.82 -9.27
N ARG A 58 -2.69 7.38 -8.58
CA ARG A 58 -2.67 8.80 -8.16
C ARG A 58 -1.45 9.08 -7.29
N LEU A 59 -1.20 8.21 -6.31
CA LEU A 59 -0.05 8.33 -5.42
C LEU A 59 1.26 8.23 -6.21
N ARG A 60 1.36 7.24 -7.11
CA ARG A 60 2.57 7.04 -7.92
C ARG A 60 2.84 8.14 -8.94
N ARG A 61 1.84 8.91 -9.38
CA ARG A 61 2.08 10.13 -10.18
C ARG A 61 2.87 11.17 -9.39
N ARG A 62 2.66 11.27 -8.08
CA ARG A 62 3.44 12.15 -7.18
C ARG A 62 4.72 11.48 -6.69
N ARG A 63 4.70 10.16 -6.50
CA ARG A 63 5.79 9.33 -5.97
C ARG A 63 6.04 8.09 -6.86
N PRO A 64 6.77 8.22 -7.98
CA PRO A 64 6.92 7.13 -8.97
C PRO A 64 7.44 5.80 -8.41
N ASN A 65 8.24 5.85 -7.34
CA ASN A 65 8.85 4.69 -6.70
C ASN A 65 8.20 4.33 -5.34
N ALA A 66 6.94 4.74 -5.13
CA ALA A 66 6.23 4.48 -3.88
C ALA A 66 6.11 2.98 -3.60
N ASN A 67 6.46 2.60 -2.37
CA ASN A 67 6.17 1.28 -1.82
C ASN A 67 4.90 1.42 -0.98
N THR A 68 3.82 0.80 -1.46
CA THR A 68 2.49 1.17 -1.01
C THR A 68 1.91 0.13 -0.05
N TRP A 69 1.34 0.61 1.03
CA TRP A 69 0.50 -0.15 1.94
C TRP A 69 -0.88 0.50 1.98
N ALA A 70 -1.94 -0.30 2.05
CA ALA A 70 -3.31 0.19 2.00
C ALA A 70 -4.17 -0.39 3.13
N GLU A 71 -5.11 0.42 3.64
CA GLU A 71 -6.09 0.03 4.66
C GLU A 71 -7.45 0.66 4.35
N LEU A 72 -8.53 -0.08 4.66
CA LEU A 72 -9.89 0.45 4.64
C LEU A 72 -10.16 1.21 5.94
N VAL A 73 -10.49 2.48 5.80
CA VAL A 73 -10.70 3.38 6.93
C VAL A 73 -11.94 2.95 7.73
N GLY A 74 -11.76 2.75 9.04
CA GLY A 74 -12.83 2.32 9.95
C GLY A 74 -13.10 0.82 9.96
N GLU A 75 -12.55 0.04 9.00
CA GLU A 75 -12.64 -1.42 8.99
C GLU A 75 -11.32 -2.03 9.46
N GLY A 76 -11.19 -2.21 10.78
CA GLY A 76 -9.93 -2.55 11.45
C GLY A 76 -9.25 -3.90 11.13
N GLN A 77 -9.50 -4.53 9.97
CA GLN A 77 -8.92 -5.83 9.60
C GLN A 77 -8.55 -6.05 8.11
N TYR A 78 -8.72 -5.10 7.20
CA TYR A 78 -8.31 -5.28 5.79
C TYR A 78 -7.09 -4.42 5.43
N SER A 79 -5.90 -5.02 5.49
CA SER A 79 -4.64 -4.39 5.06
C SER A 79 -3.97 -5.15 3.91
N PHE A 80 -3.62 -4.46 2.82
CA PHE A 80 -2.92 -5.03 1.66
C PHE A 80 -1.55 -4.36 1.48
N ALA A 81 -0.48 -5.16 1.40
CA ALA A 81 0.85 -4.66 1.03
C ALA A 81 1.12 -4.90 -0.46
N ARG A 82 1.55 -3.86 -1.19
CA ARG A 82 2.04 -3.98 -2.57
C ARG A 82 3.50 -3.55 -2.68
N LEU A 83 4.31 -4.45 -3.23
CA LEU A 83 5.66 -4.14 -3.68
C LEU A 83 5.62 -3.14 -4.86
N SER A 84 6.70 -2.37 -5.05
CA SER A 84 6.86 -1.56 -6.26
C SER A 84 6.90 -2.43 -7.52
N THR A 85 6.74 -1.84 -8.71
CA THR A 85 6.86 -2.58 -9.98
C THR A 85 8.23 -3.23 -10.12
N GLN A 86 9.31 -2.54 -9.75
CA GLN A 86 10.66 -3.10 -9.78
C GLN A 86 10.79 -4.31 -8.84
N GLN A 87 10.35 -4.17 -7.59
CA GLN A 87 10.38 -5.26 -6.61
C GLN A 87 9.44 -6.41 -6.99
N THR A 88 8.31 -6.12 -7.64
CA THR A 88 7.40 -7.13 -8.17
C THR A 88 8.08 -7.92 -9.28
N MET A 89 8.81 -7.25 -10.18
CA MET A 89 9.56 -7.91 -11.25
C MET A 89 10.74 -8.72 -10.70
N GLU A 90 11.46 -8.22 -9.70
CA GLU A 90 12.53 -8.94 -9.00
C GLU A 90 12.00 -10.18 -8.25
N TYR A 91 10.87 -10.05 -7.55
CA TYR A 91 10.17 -11.15 -6.89
C TYR A 91 9.68 -12.23 -7.87
N LEU A 92 9.04 -11.84 -8.97
CA LEU A 92 8.58 -12.78 -9.99
C LEU A 92 9.76 -13.46 -10.72
N ALA A 93 10.86 -12.74 -10.93
CA ALA A 93 12.09 -13.29 -11.50
C ALA A 93 12.78 -14.28 -10.55
N SER A 94 12.78 -14.04 -9.24
CA SER A 94 13.35 -14.96 -8.25
C SER A 94 12.55 -16.25 -8.11
N LYS A 95 11.21 -16.19 -8.20
CA LYS A 95 10.33 -17.38 -8.16
C LYS A 95 10.42 -18.25 -9.42
N LYS A 96 10.65 -17.66 -10.60
CA LYS A 96 10.90 -18.45 -11.84
C LYS A 96 12.21 -19.25 -11.79
N LYS A 97 13.22 -18.81 -11.02
CA LYS A 97 14.49 -19.53 -10.86
C LYS A 97 14.42 -20.72 -9.89
N GLY A 98 13.41 -20.79 -9.03
CA GLY A 98 13.23 -21.88 -8.06
C GLY A 98 12.33 -23.03 -8.52
N ALA A 99 11.72 -22.94 -9.71
CA ALA A 99 10.83 -23.96 -10.26
C ALA A 99 11.52 -24.97 -11.20
N ASN A 100 12.84 -24.83 -11.39
CA ASN A 100 13.68 -25.78 -12.12
C ASN A 100 14.83 -26.22 -11.19
N GLY A 101 14.55 -27.15 -10.27
CA GLY A 101 15.51 -27.75 -9.37
C GLY A 101 14.99 -29.08 -8.85
#